data_AF-A0A8H5I6L8-F1
#
_entry.id   AF-A0A8H5I6L8-F1
#
_cell.length_a   1.000
_cell.length_b   1.000
_cell.length_c   1.000
_cell.angle_alpha   90.00
_cell.angle_beta   90.00
_cell.angle_gamma   90.00
#
_symmetry.space_group_name_H-M   'P 1'
#
loop_
_entity.id
_entity.type
_entity.pdbx_description
1 polymer ?
#
loop_
_entity_poly.entity_id
_entity_poly.type
_entity_poly.pdbx_seq_one_letter_code
_entity_poly.pdbx_strand_id
1 'polypeptide(L)'
;MSSSQDSSDWTRVVRKGRKNRRSNTVSHSSRHVKPQTEGLRTPEDLENDYKQHRKRWEDEAYSCPRLRELVKAKASHLTEIDKAVHLGVGTFDPNDGLNLDGKRSTFAQLAAFEIMVEELEKITGGKIETFFQDPAFSASDKQFLENIGHTVLEDPKGTQMVDAKTLFFGVHLYRPIYNDALEGELPALFVGTSYEDWGDIFADEHIENVERMHKSYERCGFPQERLDCAFSTTSIYWKPKPEGDGDVKGKGKGIVIEEVEIEDEDEKEGSDGEEEQELVKKLEATTIN
;
A
#
# COMPACT_ATOMS: atom_id res chain seq x y z
N MET A 1 0.01 -71.76 -5.86
CA MET A 1 -0.33 -70.71 -6.83
C MET A 1 -0.74 -69.47 -6.07
N SER A 2 0.11 -68.44 -6.07
CA SER A 2 -0.31 -67.04 -5.93
C SER A 2 0.90 -66.18 -6.28
N SER A 3 0.89 -65.62 -7.48
CA SER A 3 1.84 -64.65 -7.98
C SER A 3 1.14 -63.29 -7.94
N SER A 4 1.46 -62.46 -6.95
CA SER A 4 1.06 -61.05 -6.96
C SER A 4 2.14 -60.26 -7.69
N GLN A 5 1.78 -59.82 -8.88
CA GLN A 5 2.56 -58.94 -9.74
C GLN A 5 2.58 -57.53 -9.15
N ASP A 6 3.79 -56.96 -9.10
CA ASP A 6 4.01 -55.52 -9.14
C ASP A 6 3.27 -54.90 -10.34
N SER A 7 2.53 -53.84 -10.10
CA SER A 7 2.12 -52.92 -11.17
C SER A 7 2.30 -51.49 -10.70
N SER A 8 3.44 -50.92 -11.09
CA SER A 8 3.70 -49.48 -11.05
C SER A 8 2.74 -48.76 -11.99
N ASP A 9 1.76 -48.06 -11.42
CA ASP A 9 0.77 -47.28 -12.18
C ASP A 9 1.32 -45.86 -12.42
N TRP A 10 2.07 -45.70 -13.52
CA TRP A 10 2.53 -44.38 -13.98
C TRP A 10 1.42 -43.68 -14.76
N THR A 11 0.95 -42.55 -14.23
CA THR A 11 -0.06 -41.69 -14.88
C THR A 11 0.45 -41.11 -16.21
N ARG A 12 -0.13 -41.57 -17.31
CA ARG A 12 0.14 -41.08 -18.68
C ARG A 12 -0.56 -39.73 -18.92
N VAL A 13 0.21 -38.64 -18.95
CA VAL A 13 -0.30 -37.31 -19.33
C VAL A 13 -0.47 -37.21 -20.84
N VAL A 14 -1.72 -37.23 -21.32
CA VAL A 14 -2.07 -37.01 -22.72
C VAL A 14 -2.04 -35.51 -23.01
N ARG A 15 -1.06 -35.04 -23.80
CA ARG A 15 -1.00 -33.65 -24.28
C ARG A 15 -2.19 -33.38 -25.21
N LYS A 16 -3.17 -32.60 -24.74
CA LYS A 16 -4.29 -32.13 -25.55
C LYS A 16 -3.78 -31.09 -26.57
N GLY A 17 -4.06 -31.34 -27.85
CA GLY A 17 -3.56 -30.56 -28.98
C GLY A 17 -3.90 -29.07 -28.92
N ARG A 18 -2.94 -28.27 -29.43
CA ARG A 18 -2.97 -26.82 -29.55
C ARG A 18 -4.10 -26.40 -30.48
N LYS A 19 -5.24 -25.99 -29.93
CA LYS A 19 -6.26 -25.24 -30.69
C LYS A 19 -5.83 -23.79 -30.75
N ASN A 20 -5.74 -23.24 -31.96
CA ASN A 20 -5.50 -21.83 -32.24
C ASN A 20 -6.39 -20.95 -31.37
N ARG A 21 -5.79 -20.24 -30.41
CA ARG A 21 -6.43 -19.13 -29.73
C ARG A 21 -6.55 -18.00 -30.74
N ARG A 22 -7.78 -17.74 -31.20
CA ARG A 22 -8.14 -16.45 -31.78
C ARG A 22 -7.80 -15.39 -30.72
N SER A 23 -7.09 -14.35 -31.15
CA SER A 23 -6.87 -13.15 -30.35
C SER A 23 -8.24 -12.53 -30.06
N ASN A 24 -8.77 -12.82 -28.87
CA ASN A 24 -9.80 -12.00 -28.27
C ASN A 24 -9.04 -11.08 -27.31
N THR A 25 -8.96 -9.80 -27.67
CA THR A 25 -8.68 -8.71 -26.74
C THR A 25 -9.86 -8.65 -25.77
N VAL A 26 -9.85 -9.53 -24.77
CA VAL A 26 -10.79 -9.46 -23.65
C VAL A 26 -10.30 -8.31 -22.79
N SER A 27 -11.16 -7.31 -22.58
CA SER A 27 -10.95 -6.26 -21.59
C SER A 27 -10.41 -6.87 -20.29
N HIS A 28 -9.36 -6.27 -19.73
CA HIS A 28 -8.77 -6.64 -18.43
C HIS A 28 -9.79 -6.60 -17.28
N SER A 29 -11.00 -6.11 -17.54
CA SER A 29 -12.14 -6.06 -16.61
C SER A 29 -12.66 -7.42 -16.10
N SER A 30 -12.19 -8.55 -16.66
CA SER A 30 -12.69 -9.88 -16.29
C SER A 30 -12.09 -10.50 -15.00
N ARG A 31 -11.14 -9.83 -14.33
CA ARG A 31 -10.55 -10.26 -13.04
C ARG A 31 -10.95 -9.41 -11.83
N HIS A 32 -11.99 -8.58 -11.94
CA HIS A 32 -12.43 -7.75 -10.82
C HIS A 32 -13.18 -8.57 -9.76
N VAL A 33 -12.78 -8.37 -8.50
CA VAL A 33 -13.59 -8.75 -7.34
C VAL A 33 -14.92 -8.02 -7.45
N LYS A 34 -16.04 -8.76 -7.35
CA LYS A 34 -17.37 -8.14 -7.40
C LYS A 34 -17.65 -7.45 -6.05
N PRO A 35 -18.20 -6.22 -6.05
CA PRO A 35 -18.67 -5.59 -4.83
C PRO A 35 -19.62 -6.47 -4.03
N GLN A 36 -19.49 -6.45 -2.72
CA GLN A 36 -20.44 -7.09 -1.82
C GLN A 36 -21.77 -6.32 -1.81
N THR A 37 -22.87 -7.06 -1.76
CA THR A 37 -24.23 -6.49 -1.75
C THR A 37 -25.08 -6.94 -0.56
N GLU A 38 -24.60 -7.91 0.21
CA GLU A 38 -25.33 -8.52 1.33
C GLU A 38 -24.57 -8.32 2.64
N GLY A 39 -25.29 -8.14 3.75
CA GLY A 39 -24.66 -8.06 5.08
C GLY A 39 -23.74 -6.86 5.29
N LEU A 40 -23.87 -5.81 4.48
CA LEU A 40 -23.01 -4.62 4.54
C LEU A 40 -23.17 -3.90 5.89
N ARG A 41 -22.05 -3.55 6.50
CA ARG A 41 -21.99 -2.59 7.59
C ARG A 41 -22.37 -1.21 7.10
N THR A 42 -22.89 -0.38 8.00
CA THR A 42 -23.36 0.96 7.63
C THR A 42 -22.17 1.89 7.35
N PRO A 43 -22.34 2.95 6.55
CA PRO A 43 -21.29 3.95 6.35
C PRO A 43 -20.79 4.57 7.66
N GLU A 44 -21.68 4.73 8.64
CA GLU A 44 -21.34 5.25 9.97
C GLU A 44 -20.45 4.27 10.77
N ASP A 45 -20.69 2.96 10.64
CA ASP A 45 -19.80 1.94 11.24
C ASP A 45 -18.39 2.00 10.64
N LEU A 46 -18.28 2.18 9.32
CA LEU A 46 -17.00 2.32 8.63
C LEU A 46 -16.28 3.61 9.03
N GLU A 47 -17.02 4.71 9.18
CA GLU A 47 -16.47 5.98 9.65
C GLU A 47 -15.95 5.89 11.09
N ASN A 48 -16.66 5.19 11.98
CA ASN A 48 -16.22 4.97 13.35
C ASN A 48 -14.97 4.10 13.43
N ASP A 49 -14.89 3.03 12.64
CA ASP A 49 -13.69 2.21 12.53
C ASP A 49 -12.52 3.03 11.99
N TYR A 50 -12.74 3.81 10.93
CA TYR A 50 -11.72 4.67 10.35
C TYR A 50 -11.15 5.64 11.38
N LYS A 51 -12.00 6.33 12.16
CA LYS A 51 -11.54 7.24 13.22
C LYS A 51 -10.63 6.54 14.23
N GLN A 52 -10.94 5.30 14.60
CA GLN A 52 -10.10 4.51 15.51
C GLN A 52 -8.77 4.12 14.86
N HIS A 53 -8.80 3.64 13.62
CA HIS A 53 -7.61 3.26 12.87
C HIS A 53 -6.68 4.45 12.61
N ARG A 54 -7.24 5.58 12.17
CA ARG A 54 -6.50 6.81 11.95
C ARG A 54 -5.84 7.31 13.22
N LYS A 55 -6.61 7.41 14.31
CA LYS A 55 -6.06 7.83 15.61
C LYS A 55 -4.90 6.94 16.04
N ARG A 56 -5.06 5.62 15.93
CA ARG A 56 -3.99 4.68 16.23
C ARG A 56 -2.74 4.95 15.39
N TRP A 57 -2.90 5.14 14.08
CA TRP A 57 -1.79 5.40 13.17
C TRP A 57 -1.09 6.74 13.47
N GLU A 58 -1.85 7.76 13.91
CA GLU A 58 -1.30 9.04 14.34
C GLU A 58 -0.59 8.98 15.70
N ASP A 59 -1.09 8.14 16.62
CA ASP A 59 -0.49 7.89 17.94
C ASP A 59 0.78 6.99 17.84
N GLU A 60 1.01 6.32 16.71
CA GLU A 60 2.20 5.51 16.46
C GLU A 60 3.47 6.38 16.38
N ALA A 61 4.53 5.94 17.07
CA ALA A 61 5.73 6.75 17.29
C ALA A 61 6.61 6.92 16.04
N TYR A 62 6.48 6.04 15.04
CA TYR A 62 7.37 6.00 13.89
C TYR A 62 6.68 6.37 12.58
N SER A 63 5.72 5.58 12.09
CA SER A 63 5.26 5.67 10.69
C SER A 63 4.63 7.01 10.34
N CYS A 64 3.71 7.53 11.17
CA CYS A 64 3.05 8.81 10.91
C CYS A 64 4.02 10.01 11.00
N PRO A 65 4.78 10.20 12.10
CA PRO A 65 5.78 11.28 12.18
C PRO A 65 6.78 11.22 11.03
N ARG A 66 7.25 10.02 10.67
CA ARG A 66 8.22 9.82 9.59
C ARG A 66 7.62 10.18 8.23
N LEU A 67 6.37 9.81 7.96
CA LEU A 67 5.72 10.16 6.69
C LEU A 67 5.57 11.68 6.56
N ARG A 68 5.14 12.37 7.63
CA ARG A 68 5.03 13.84 7.64
C ARG A 68 6.39 14.51 7.40
N GLU A 69 7.44 14.01 8.05
CA GLU A 69 8.81 14.49 7.84
C GLU A 69 9.26 14.33 6.39
N LEU A 70 9.05 13.15 5.79
CA LEU A 70 9.42 12.86 4.41
C LEU A 70 8.70 13.79 3.41
N VAL A 71 7.38 13.97 3.56
CA VAL A 71 6.60 14.88 2.70
C VAL A 71 7.13 16.31 2.85
N LYS A 72 7.31 16.80 4.09
CA LYS A 72 7.81 18.16 4.33
C LYS A 72 9.21 18.38 3.74
N ALA A 73 10.10 17.40 3.89
CA ALA A 73 11.49 17.52 3.43
C ALA A 73 11.59 17.45 1.89
N LYS A 74 10.85 16.54 1.26
CA LYS A 74 11.04 16.18 -0.16
C LYS A 74 10.01 16.79 -1.10
N ALA A 75 8.84 17.20 -0.62
CA ALA A 75 7.77 17.73 -1.46
C ALA A 75 7.74 19.27 -1.56
N SER A 76 8.65 19.98 -0.90
CA SER A 76 8.65 21.46 -0.81
C SER A 76 8.61 22.19 -2.16
N HIS A 77 9.05 21.55 -3.25
CA HIS A 77 8.98 22.11 -4.61
C HIS A 77 7.80 21.63 -5.44
N LEU A 78 6.98 20.71 -4.93
CA LEU A 78 5.81 20.16 -5.61
C LEU A 78 4.57 21.03 -5.34
N THR A 79 4.70 22.34 -5.59
CA THR A 79 3.68 23.34 -5.23
C THR A 79 2.47 23.39 -6.17
N GLU A 80 2.51 22.66 -7.28
CA GLU A 80 1.43 22.63 -8.28
C GLU A 80 0.49 21.43 -8.14
N ILE A 81 0.67 20.59 -7.11
CA ILE A 81 -0.24 19.46 -6.89
C ILE A 81 -1.63 20.01 -6.54
N ASP A 82 -2.64 19.66 -7.33
CA ASP A 82 -4.02 20.11 -7.16
C ASP A 82 -5.00 18.96 -6.89
N LYS A 83 -4.58 17.72 -7.14
CA LYS A 83 -5.38 16.53 -6.91
C LYS A 83 -4.57 15.34 -6.41
N ALA A 84 -5.24 14.45 -5.71
CA ALA A 84 -4.73 13.19 -5.23
C ALA A 84 -5.68 12.06 -5.64
N VAL A 85 -5.14 11.03 -6.27
CA VAL A 85 -5.90 9.89 -6.79
C VAL A 85 -5.45 8.63 -6.04
N HIS A 86 -6.38 7.99 -5.35
CA HIS A 86 -6.18 6.72 -4.66
C HIS A 86 -6.86 5.59 -5.42
N LEU A 87 -6.08 4.66 -5.98
CA LEU A 87 -6.60 3.50 -6.71
C LEU A 87 -6.39 2.22 -5.91
N GLY A 88 -7.39 1.33 -5.94
CA GLY A 88 -7.21 -0.06 -5.53
C GLY A 88 -6.99 -0.32 -4.04
N VAL A 89 -7.61 0.47 -3.15
CA VAL A 89 -7.46 0.31 -1.69
C VAL A 89 -8.11 -0.98 -1.15
N GLY A 90 -9.07 -1.55 -1.88
CA GLY A 90 -9.95 -2.62 -1.43
C GLY A 90 -11.26 -2.12 -0.83
N THR A 91 -12.08 -3.04 -0.33
CA THR A 91 -13.30 -2.71 0.44
C THR A 91 -12.95 -2.49 1.92
N PHE A 92 -13.66 -1.58 2.58
CA PHE A 92 -13.53 -1.33 4.02
C PHE A 92 -14.36 -2.33 4.86
N ASP A 93 -15.17 -3.17 4.21
CA ASP A 93 -16.04 -4.17 4.83
C ASP A 93 -15.85 -5.58 4.21
N PRO A 94 -14.68 -6.23 4.40
CA PRO A 94 -14.46 -7.56 3.86
C PRO A 94 -15.34 -8.62 4.56
N ASN A 95 -16.04 -9.43 3.76
CA ASN A 95 -16.99 -10.45 4.21
C ASN A 95 -16.38 -11.55 5.10
N ASP A 96 -15.10 -11.87 4.89
CA ASP A 96 -14.39 -12.81 5.75
C ASP A 96 -13.94 -12.06 7.00
N GLY A 97 -14.73 -12.13 8.07
CA GLY A 97 -14.36 -11.64 9.41
C GLY A 97 -13.06 -12.23 10.00
N LEU A 98 -12.33 -13.03 9.22
CA LEU A 98 -11.00 -13.58 9.47
C LEU A 98 -9.87 -12.79 8.80
N ASN A 99 -10.14 -11.94 7.79
CA ASN A 99 -9.13 -11.11 7.12
C ASN A 99 -8.98 -9.75 7.81
N LEU A 100 -8.70 -9.79 9.11
CA LEU A 100 -8.44 -8.59 9.93
C LEU A 100 -7.26 -7.78 9.37
N ASP A 101 -6.28 -8.45 8.76
CA ASP A 101 -5.10 -7.82 8.19
C ASP A 101 -5.44 -7.01 6.94
N GLY A 102 -6.30 -7.53 6.06
CA GLY A 102 -6.79 -6.78 4.89
C GLY A 102 -7.61 -5.54 5.28
N LYS A 103 -8.48 -5.66 6.29
CA LYS A 103 -9.24 -4.52 6.82
C LYS A 103 -8.32 -3.46 7.44
N ARG A 104 -7.35 -3.89 8.25
CA ARG A 104 -6.32 -3.00 8.83
C ARG A 104 -5.53 -2.28 7.75
N SER A 105 -5.09 -3.01 6.73
CA SER A 105 -4.35 -2.45 5.59
C SER A 105 -5.16 -1.39 4.84
N THR A 106 -6.45 -1.64 4.59
CA THR A 106 -7.32 -0.70 3.86
C THR A 106 -7.46 0.63 4.61
N PHE A 107 -7.70 0.59 5.92
CA PHE A 107 -7.78 1.82 6.74
C PHE A 107 -6.41 2.49 6.95
N ALA A 108 -5.32 1.72 7.04
CA ALA A 108 -3.97 2.28 7.14
C ALA A 108 -3.60 3.04 5.87
N GLN A 109 -3.89 2.48 4.69
CA GLN A 109 -3.68 3.16 3.40
C GLN A 109 -4.49 4.45 3.30
N LEU A 110 -5.77 4.45 3.71
CA LEU A 110 -6.60 5.66 3.75
C LEU A 110 -6.02 6.74 4.69
N ALA A 111 -5.63 6.35 5.91
CA ALA A 111 -5.04 7.29 6.88
C ALA A 111 -3.74 7.90 6.35
N ALA A 112 -2.85 7.06 5.80
CA ALA A 112 -1.59 7.52 5.24
C ALA A 112 -1.80 8.45 4.04
N PHE A 113 -2.74 8.13 3.16
CA PHE A 113 -3.13 8.97 2.03
C PHE A 113 -3.61 10.36 2.51
N GLU A 114 -4.55 10.42 3.44
CA GLU A 114 -5.06 11.69 3.94
C GLU A 114 -3.97 12.52 4.62
N ILE A 115 -3.04 11.88 5.33
CA ILE A 115 -1.92 12.58 5.98
C ILE A 115 -0.95 13.16 4.96
N MET A 116 -0.67 12.45 3.86
CA MET A 116 0.11 13.02 2.76
C MET A 116 -0.62 14.21 2.13
N VAL A 117 -1.94 14.10 1.90
CA VAL A 117 -2.75 15.19 1.35
C VAL A 117 -2.70 16.41 2.27
N GLU A 118 -2.89 16.25 3.58
CA GLU A 118 -2.80 17.35 4.55
C GLU A 118 -1.44 18.07 4.53
N GLU A 119 -0.34 17.32 4.45
CA GLU A 119 0.99 17.93 4.37
C GLU A 119 1.21 18.63 3.02
N LEU A 120 0.67 18.09 1.93
CA LEU A 120 0.72 18.73 0.61
C LEU A 120 -0.14 19.99 0.53
N GLU A 121 -1.31 20.03 1.18
CA GLU A 121 -2.16 21.23 1.27
C GLU A 121 -1.42 22.36 2.01
N LYS A 122 -0.62 22.04 3.03
CA LYS A 122 0.25 23.04 3.71
C LYS A 122 1.33 23.59 2.79
N ILE A 123 1.85 22.77 1.87
CA ILE A 123 2.91 23.14 0.92
C ILE A 123 2.36 23.97 -0.24
N THR A 124 1.24 23.53 -0.81
CA THR A 124 0.59 24.17 -1.97
C THR A 124 -0.21 25.41 -1.56
N GLY A 125 -0.64 25.50 -0.30
CA GLY A 125 -1.47 26.58 0.22
C GLY A 125 -2.92 26.51 -0.27
N GLY A 126 -3.33 25.41 -0.88
CA GLY A 126 -4.65 25.20 -1.46
C GLY A 126 -5.25 23.85 -1.06
N LYS A 127 -6.56 23.71 -1.28
CA LYS A 127 -7.24 22.42 -1.11
C LYS A 127 -6.88 21.49 -2.26
N ILE A 128 -6.57 20.23 -1.94
CA ILE A 128 -6.31 19.18 -2.92
C ILE A 128 -7.59 18.36 -3.13
N GLU A 129 -8.02 18.21 -4.38
CA GLU A 129 -9.16 17.36 -4.71
C GLU A 129 -8.79 15.88 -4.56
N THR A 130 -9.61 15.11 -3.85
CA THR A 130 -9.30 13.70 -3.54
C THR A 130 -10.27 12.76 -4.25
N PHE A 131 -9.71 11.82 -5.00
CA PHE A 131 -10.46 10.88 -5.82
C PHE A 131 -10.12 9.44 -5.46
N PHE A 132 -11.14 8.60 -5.32
CA PHE A 132 -10.98 7.18 -5.05
C PHE A 132 -11.60 6.35 -6.16
N GLN A 133 -10.94 5.26 -6.55
CA GLN A 133 -11.53 4.25 -7.43
C GLN A 133 -11.08 2.86 -7.01
N ASP A 134 -12.04 1.99 -6.74
CA ASP A 134 -11.83 0.57 -6.58
C ASP A 134 -13.05 -0.20 -7.11
N PRO A 135 -12.87 -1.19 -8.01
CA PRO A 135 -13.98 -2.03 -8.47
C PRO A 135 -14.62 -2.88 -7.36
N ALA A 136 -13.98 -3.05 -6.20
CA ALA A 136 -14.49 -3.78 -5.04
C ALA A 136 -15.41 -2.94 -4.14
N PHE A 137 -15.50 -1.61 -4.34
CA PHE A 137 -16.33 -0.76 -3.49
C PHE A 137 -17.81 -1.15 -3.52
N SER A 138 -18.34 -1.48 -2.35
CA SER A 138 -19.77 -1.59 -2.08
C SER A 138 -20.44 -0.22 -2.03
N ALA A 139 -21.78 -0.18 -2.03
CA ALA A 139 -22.51 1.06 -1.83
C ALA A 139 -22.19 1.74 -0.47
N SER A 140 -21.89 0.94 0.55
CA SER A 140 -21.50 1.46 1.87
C SER A 140 -20.12 2.11 1.83
N ASP A 141 -19.14 1.47 1.16
CA ASP A 141 -17.79 2.03 0.98
C ASP A 141 -17.83 3.39 0.28
N LYS A 142 -18.63 3.49 -0.81
CA LYS A 142 -18.78 4.74 -1.56
C LYS A 142 -19.35 5.86 -0.69
N GLN A 143 -20.45 5.58 0.01
CA GLN A 143 -21.09 6.57 0.88
C GLN A 143 -20.19 6.96 2.06
N PHE A 144 -19.41 6.03 2.62
CA PHE A 144 -18.45 6.31 3.67
C PHE A 144 -17.37 7.29 3.19
N LEU A 145 -16.73 7.03 2.04
CA LEU A 145 -15.72 7.91 1.47
C LEU A 145 -16.29 9.31 1.14
N GLU A 146 -17.52 9.37 0.63
CA GLU A 146 -18.22 10.63 0.37
C GLU A 146 -18.52 11.41 1.65
N ASN A 147 -18.92 10.73 2.74
CA ASN A 147 -19.18 11.36 4.03
C ASN A 147 -17.94 12.05 4.62
N ILE A 148 -16.76 11.48 4.40
CA ILE A 148 -15.48 12.07 4.85
C ILE A 148 -14.87 13.04 3.84
N GLY A 149 -15.58 13.35 2.74
CA GLY A 149 -15.27 14.45 1.84
C GLY A 149 -14.48 14.06 0.58
N HIS A 150 -14.38 12.77 0.25
CA HIS A 150 -13.74 12.28 -0.97
C HIS A 150 -14.73 12.12 -2.11
N THR A 151 -14.22 12.14 -3.35
CA THR A 151 -15.02 11.82 -4.53
C THR A 151 -14.74 10.40 -5.00
N VAL A 152 -15.76 9.56 -5.11
CA VAL A 152 -15.61 8.20 -5.65
C VAL A 152 -15.90 8.18 -7.14
N LEU A 153 -14.99 7.57 -7.91
CA LEU A 153 -15.05 7.48 -9.36
C LEU A 153 -15.37 6.05 -9.80
N GLU A 154 -16.10 5.95 -10.92
CA GLU A 154 -16.32 4.69 -11.61
C GLU A 154 -15.12 4.34 -12.49
N ASP A 155 -14.77 3.06 -12.56
CA ASP A 155 -13.72 2.55 -13.45
C ASP A 155 -14.05 2.83 -14.93
N PRO A 156 -13.08 3.30 -15.75
CA PRO A 156 -11.66 3.56 -15.46
C PRO A 156 -11.32 5.05 -15.23
N LYS A 157 -12.25 5.88 -14.74
CA LYS A 157 -12.04 7.34 -14.69
C LYS A 157 -10.84 7.75 -13.83
N GLY A 158 -10.61 7.04 -12.72
CA GLY A 158 -9.51 7.30 -11.80
C GLY A 158 -8.13 7.16 -12.44
N THR A 159 -7.91 6.17 -13.32
CA THR A 159 -6.63 6.06 -14.04
C THR A 159 -6.41 7.25 -15.00
N GLN A 160 -7.49 7.78 -15.57
CA GLN A 160 -7.47 8.92 -16.50
C GLN A 160 -7.24 10.27 -15.80
N MET A 161 -7.34 10.34 -14.46
CA MET A 161 -7.14 11.56 -13.69
C MET A 161 -5.66 11.82 -13.36
N VAL A 162 -4.79 10.83 -13.55
CA VAL A 162 -3.37 10.94 -13.19
C VAL A 162 -2.63 11.77 -14.25
N ASP A 163 -2.03 12.86 -13.79
CA ASP A 163 -1.24 13.78 -14.61
C ASP A 163 -0.07 14.40 -13.82
N ALA A 164 0.64 15.34 -14.44
CA ALA A 164 1.80 16.01 -13.85
C ALA A 164 1.54 16.76 -12.53
N LYS A 165 0.29 17.01 -12.13
CA LYS A 165 -0.13 17.72 -10.91
C LYS A 165 -0.80 16.81 -9.88
N THR A 166 -0.59 15.51 -10.02
CA THR A 166 -1.24 14.50 -9.20
C THR A 166 -0.31 13.92 -8.14
N LEU A 167 -0.80 13.76 -6.91
CA LEU A 167 -0.38 12.68 -6.01
C LEU A 167 -1.09 11.41 -6.46
N PHE A 168 -0.37 10.46 -7.04
CA PHE A 168 -0.92 9.15 -7.36
C PHE A 168 -0.56 8.16 -6.24
N PHE A 169 -1.57 7.68 -5.54
CA PHE A 169 -1.45 6.69 -4.48
C PHE A 169 -2.09 5.38 -4.94
N GLY A 170 -1.28 4.35 -5.13
CA GLY A 170 -1.74 3.06 -5.60
C GLY A 170 -0.83 1.98 -5.07
N VAL A 171 -1.13 1.46 -3.89
CA VAL A 171 -0.33 0.43 -3.22
C VAL A 171 -0.78 -0.95 -3.72
N HIS A 172 0.18 -1.82 -4.07
CA HIS A 172 -0.06 -3.21 -4.52
C HIS A 172 -1.06 -3.39 -5.66
N LEU A 173 -1.15 -2.42 -6.58
CA LEU A 173 -1.97 -2.55 -7.78
C LEU A 173 -1.40 -3.61 -8.72
N TYR A 174 -2.22 -4.11 -9.65
CA TYR A 174 -1.72 -4.95 -10.74
C TYR A 174 -1.01 -4.12 -11.82
N ARG A 175 -0.05 -4.72 -12.52
CA ARG A 175 0.73 -4.08 -13.60
C ARG A 175 -0.14 -3.34 -14.64
N PRO A 176 -1.25 -3.91 -15.15
CA PRO A 176 -2.10 -3.20 -16.10
C PRO A 176 -2.67 -1.89 -15.56
N ILE A 177 -3.00 -1.84 -14.26
CA ILE A 177 -3.56 -0.62 -13.65
C ILE A 177 -2.49 0.46 -13.52
N TYR A 178 -1.25 0.09 -13.18
CA TYR A 178 -0.14 1.06 -13.23
C TYR A 178 0.12 1.55 -14.66
N ASN A 179 0.09 0.66 -15.64
CA ASN A 179 0.29 1.05 -17.04
C ASN A 179 -0.79 2.00 -17.53
N ASP A 180 -2.06 1.73 -17.21
CA ASP A 180 -3.19 2.60 -17.58
C ASP A 180 -3.10 3.95 -16.86
N ALA A 181 -2.82 3.97 -15.55
CA ALA A 181 -2.71 5.21 -14.76
C ALA A 181 -1.49 6.06 -15.12
N LEU A 182 -0.42 5.45 -15.64
CA LEU A 182 0.82 6.14 -15.95
C LEU A 182 1.04 6.30 -17.46
N GLU A 183 0.05 6.02 -18.32
CA GLU A 183 0.19 6.09 -19.78
C GLU A 183 0.52 7.52 -20.26
N GLY A 184 -0.04 8.53 -19.59
CA GLY A 184 0.09 9.95 -19.91
C GLY A 184 1.28 10.65 -19.25
N GLU A 185 1.02 11.83 -18.68
CA GLU A 185 2.03 12.56 -17.92
C GLU A 185 2.30 11.90 -16.58
N LEU A 186 3.58 11.76 -16.22
CA LEU A 186 3.96 11.15 -14.94
C LEU A 186 3.62 12.08 -13.77
N PRO A 187 3.08 11.53 -12.67
CA PRO A 187 2.65 12.28 -11.50
C PRO A 187 3.78 13.07 -10.85
N ALA A 188 3.43 14.15 -10.15
CA ALA A 188 4.36 14.91 -9.33
C ALA A 188 4.88 14.07 -8.15
N LEU A 189 4.00 13.21 -7.62
CA LEU A 189 4.28 12.34 -6.52
C LEU A 189 3.60 11.00 -6.73
N PHE A 190 4.36 9.92 -6.61
CA PHE A 190 3.84 8.56 -6.77
C PHE A 190 4.15 7.72 -5.52
N VAL A 191 3.13 7.04 -4.99
CA VAL A 191 3.23 6.05 -3.94
C VAL A 191 2.70 4.73 -4.48
N GLY A 192 3.54 3.69 -4.47
CA GLY A 192 3.13 2.38 -4.93
C GLY A 192 4.23 1.33 -4.80
N THR A 193 3.98 0.14 -5.35
CA THR A 193 4.91 -0.99 -5.31
C THR A 193 6.23 -0.60 -5.96
N SER A 194 7.34 -0.79 -5.23
CA SER A 194 8.69 -0.47 -5.70
C SER A 194 9.00 -1.21 -6.99
N TYR A 195 9.69 -0.54 -7.92
CA TYR A 195 10.13 -1.17 -9.17
C TYR A 195 10.94 -2.46 -8.93
N GLU A 196 11.73 -2.49 -7.86
CA GLU A 196 12.63 -3.61 -7.51
C GLU A 196 11.84 -4.88 -7.11
N ASP A 197 10.62 -4.73 -6.59
CA ASP A 197 9.81 -5.83 -6.06
C ASP A 197 8.96 -6.55 -7.14
N TRP A 198 8.97 -6.05 -8.37
CA TRP A 198 8.13 -6.61 -9.44
C TRP A 198 8.62 -7.95 -9.98
N GLY A 199 9.89 -8.30 -9.75
CA GLY A 199 10.52 -9.55 -10.17
C GLY A 199 10.51 -9.80 -11.69
N ASP A 200 11.36 -10.73 -12.14
CA ASP A 200 11.41 -11.19 -13.54
C ASP A 200 10.24 -12.13 -13.91
N ILE A 201 9.30 -12.37 -12.99
CA ILE A 201 8.34 -13.48 -13.05
C ILE A 201 7.28 -13.28 -14.15
N PHE A 202 7.10 -12.04 -14.65
CA PHE A 202 6.21 -11.73 -15.77
C PHE A 202 6.84 -10.71 -16.73
N ALA A 203 7.88 -11.14 -17.46
CA ALA A 203 8.59 -10.34 -18.47
C ALA A 203 7.69 -9.78 -19.60
N ASP A 204 6.48 -10.32 -19.76
CA ASP A 204 5.57 -10.00 -20.87
C ASP A 204 4.80 -8.68 -20.66
N GLU A 205 4.68 -8.20 -19.42
CA GLU A 205 4.00 -6.94 -19.07
C GLU A 205 4.96 -6.01 -18.32
N HIS A 206 5.78 -5.28 -19.08
CA HIS A 206 6.70 -4.30 -18.52
C HIS A 206 5.95 -3.08 -17.95
N ILE A 207 6.47 -2.52 -16.86
CA ILE A 207 5.95 -1.31 -16.20
C ILE A 207 6.88 -0.13 -16.47
N GLU A 208 7.01 0.22 -17.75
CA GLU A 208 8.01 1.17 -18.26
C GLU A 208 8.01 2.51 -17.51
N ASN A 209 6.83 3.04 -17.20
CA ASN A 209 6.72 4.34 -16.56
C ASN A 209 7.06 4.30 -15.06
N VAL A 210 6.86 3.17 -14.39
CA VAL A 210 7.38 2.96 -13.03
C VAL A 210 8.91 2.85 -13.05
N GLU A 211 9.48 2.12 -14.03
CA GLU A 211 10.93 2.05 -14.22
C GLU A 211 11.53 3.45 -14.51
N ARG A 212 10.87 4.24 -15.35
CA ARG A 212 11.28 5.61 -15.69
C ARG A 212 11.28 6.51 -14.46
N MET A 213 10.24 6.46 -13.63
CA MET A 213 10.22 7.18 -12.35
C MET A 213 11.34 6.66 -11.43
N HIS A 214 11.53 5.35 -11.34
CA HIS A 214 12.58 4.77 -10.50
C HIS A 214 13.99 5.24 -10.86
N LYS A 215 14.25 5.50 -12.14
CA LYS A 215 15.54 6.03 -12.63
C LYS A 215 15.68 7.55 -12.49
N SER A 216 14.57 8.30 -12.53
CA SER A 216 14.62 9.78 -12.66
C SER A 216 14.08 10.55 -11.46
N TYR A 217 13.27 9.92 -10.60
CA TYR A 217 12.69 10.54 -9.41
C TYR A 217 13.58 10.29 -8.20
N GLU A 218 13.55 11.22 -7.25
CA GLU A 218 14.05 10.93 -5.91
C GLU A 218 13.10 9.94 -5.24
N ARG A 219 13.61 8.94 -4.52
CA ARG A 219 12.76 7.92 -3.88
C ARG A 219 13.23 7.52 -2.49
N CYS A 220 12.32 6.94 -1.72
CA CYS A 220 12.60 6.25 -0.46
C CYS A 220 11.54 5.17 -0.20
N GLY A 221 11.85 4.22 0.69
CA GLY A 221 10.85 3.28 1.21
C GLY A 221 9.71 4.02 1.91
N PHE A 222 8.52 3.43 1.86
CA PHE A 222 7.37 3.91 2.62
C PHE A 222 7.54 3.53 4.10
N PRO A 223 7.33 4.45 5.06
CA PRO A 223 7.41 4.14 6.49
C PRO A 223 6.46 3.00 6.87
N GLN A 224 7.00 1.97 7.49
CA GLN A 224 6.27 0.76 7.86
C GLN A 224 6.41 0.47 9.34
N GLU A 225 5.34 -0.05 9.95
CA GLU A 225 5.38 -0.62 11.27
C GLU A 225 5.84 -2.09 11.21
N ARG A 226 6.61 -2.54 12.21
CA ARG A 226 7.18 -3.91 12.26
C ARG A 226 6.14 -5.03 12.14
N LEU A 227 4.88 -4.76 12.48
CA LEU A 227 3.79 -5.76 12.49
C LEU A 227 2.71 -5.50 11.44
N ASP A 228 2.87 -4.45 10.61
CA ASP A 228 1.92 -4.13 9.55
C ASP A 228 2.54 -4.45 8.18
N CYS A 229 1.76 -5.10 7.32
CA CYS A 229 2.15 -5.43 5.95
C CYS A 229 1.53 -4.50 4.90
N ALA A 230 0.70 -3.52 5.33
CA ALA A 230 -0.04 -2.61 4.47
C ALA A 230 0.83 -1.88 3.43
N PHE A 231 2.09 -1.63 3.76
CA PHE A 231 3.05 -0.92 2.90
C PHE A 231 4.31 -1.74 2.59
N SER A 232 4.27 -3.07 2.79
CA SER A 232 5.36 -3.96 2.35
C SER A 232 5.70 -3.70 0.89
N THR A 233 6.97 -3.63 0.50
CA THR A 233 7.38 -3.32 -0.90
C THR A 233 6.91 -1.95 -1.45
N THR A 234 6.40 -1.04 -0.62
CA THR A 234 5.93 0.28 -1.08
C THR A 234 7.06 1.31 -1.05
N SER A 235 7.12 2.16 -2.07
CA SER A 235 8.05 3.28 -2.17
C SER A 235 7.33 4.58 -2.50
N ILE A 236 7.95 5.69 -2.12
CA ILE A 236 7.52 7.04 -2.48
C ILE A 236 8.50 7.62 -3.49
N TYR A 237 7.98 8.16 -4.60
CA TYR A 237 8.74 8.75 -5.69
C TYR A 237 8.36 10.23 -5.84
N TRP A 238 9.34 11.11 -5.71
CA TRP A 238 9.22 12.56 -5.80
C TRP A 238 9.78 13.04 -7.14
N LYS A 239 8.94 13.69 -7.95
CA LYS A 239 9.39 14.27 -9.22
C LYS A 239 10.50 15.30 -8.93
N PRO A 240 11.63 15.26 -9.64
CA PRO A 240 12.73 16.16 -9.37
C PRO A 240 12.32 17.61 -9.67
N LYS A 241 12.99 18.57 -9.01
CA LYS A 241 12.85 19.99 -9.36
C LYS A 241 13.18 20.18 -10.84
N PRO A 242 12.40 20.94 -11.60
CA PRO A 242 12.82 21.32 -12.94
C PRO A 242 14.15 22.06 -12.80
N GLU A 243 15.18 21.57 -13.47
CA GLU A 243 16.48 22.24 -13.53
C GLU A 243 16.23 23.62 -14.15
N GLY A 244 16.31 24.67 -13.33
CA GLY A 244 16.39 26.03 -13.85
C GLY A 244 17.64 26.13 -14.72
N ASP A 245 17.52 26.76 -15.89
CA ASP A 245 18.61 26.99 -16.84
C ASP A 245 19.83 27.59 -16.11
N GLY A 246 20.81 26.74 -15.76
CA GLY A 246 21.71 27.04 -14.64
C GLY A 246 22.80 25.99 -14.40
N ASP A 247 23.70 25.90 -15.39
CA ASP A 247 25.07 25.37 -15.39
C ASP A 247 25.32 23.88 -15.05
N VAL A 248 25.83 23.19 -16.08
CA VAL A 248 26.23 21.79 -16.06
C VAL A 248 27.41 21.59 -15.11
N LYS A 249 27.21 20.83 -14.02
CA LYS A 249 28.19 19.86 -13.49
C LYS A 249 27.63 19.03 -12.33
N GLY A 250 27.45 17.74 -12.57
CA GLY A 250 27.38 16.75 -11.49
C GLY A 250 26.54 15.53 -11.84
N LYS A 251 27.19 14.43 -12.24
CA LYS A 251 26.56 13.12 -12.43
C LYS A 251 25.78 12.73 -11.16
N GLY A 252 24.45 12.68 -11.27
CA GLY A 252 23.58 12.14 -10.24
C GLY A 252 23.88 10.66 -10.01
N LYS A 253 24.57 10.35 -8.92
CA LYS A 253 24.42 9.06 -8.25
C LYS A 253 23.17 9.19 -7.38
N GLY A 254 22.18 8.33 -7.60
CA GLY A 254 21.06 8.19 -6.69
C GLY A 254 21.58 7.97 -5.28
N ILE A 255 21.27 8.89 -4.38
CA ILE A 255 21.55 8.74 -2.96
C ILE A 255 20.41 7.88 -2.41
N VAL A 256 20.69 6.59 -2.26
CA VAL A 256 19.95 5.72 -1.35
C VAL A 256 20.40 6.14 0.04
N ILE A 257 19.48 6.64 0.86
CA ILE A 257 19.71 6.76 2.29
C ILE A 257 19.29 5.39 2.85
N GLU A 258 20.26 4.55 3.18
CA GLU A 258 20.03 3.29 3.89
C GLU A 258 19.34 3.59 5.22
N GLU A 259 18.34 2.78 5.54
CA GLU A 259 17.68 2.79 6.83
C GLU A 259 18.72 2.56 7.92
N VAL A 260 18.69 3.40 8.96
CA VAL A 260 19.52 3.18 10.15
C VAL A 260 18.97 1.93 10.84
N GLU A 261 19.70 0.82 10.72
CA GLU A 261 19.55 -0.31 11.62
C GLU A 261 19.79 0.22 13.03
N ILE A 262 18.74 0.14 13.87
CA ILE A 262 18.88 0.34 15.30
C ILE A 262 19.61 -0.91 15.80
N GLU A 263 20.91 -0.78 16.10
CA GLU A 263 21.67 -1.78 16.84
C GLU A 263 20.97 -1.99 18.19
N ASP A 264 20.53 -3.23 18.43
CA ASP A 264 20.09 -3.68 19.74
C ASP A 264 21.32 -3.60 20.67
N GLU A 265 21.27 -2.73 21.69
CA GLU A 265 22.24 -2.76 22.78
C GLU A 265 22.02 -4.05 23.59
N ASP A 266 22.94 -4.99 23.42
CA ASP A 266 23.09 -6.19 24.25
C ASP A 266 23.14 -5.86 25.75
N GLU A 267 22.33 -6.62 26.48
CA GLU A 267 22.54 -7.17 27.83
C GLU A 267 23.43 -6.37 28.80
N LYS A 268 22.78 -5.71 29.77
CA LYS A 268 23.31 -5.68 31.13
C LYS A 268 22.59 -6.72 31.98
N GLU A 269 23.27 -7.83 32.22
CA GLU A 269 23.02 -8.69 33.37
C GLU A 269 23.00 -7.83 34.64
N GLY A 270 21.83 -7.75 35.28
CA GLY A 270 21.62 -7.10 36.57
C GLY A 270 20.56 -7.89 37.32
N SER A 271 20.98 -8.47 38.44
CA SER A 271 20.24 -9.42 39.27
C SER A 271 18.85 -8.94 39.70
N ASP A 272 17.80 -9.67 39.33
CA ASP A 272 16.46 -9.58 39.97
C ASP A 272 15.89 -10.98 40.21
N GLY A 273 16.72 -11.88 40.76
CA GLY A 273 16.36 -13.25 41.09
C GLY A 273 15.87 -13.49 42.53
N GLU A 274 15.71 -12.44 43.35
CA GLU A 274 15.42 -12.60 44.79
C GLU A 274 14.05 -12.08 45.24
N GLU A 275 13.32 -11.30 44.45
CA GLU A 275 12.01 -10.75 44.88
C GLU A 275 10.81 -11.65 44.50
N GLU A 276 10.95 -12.52 43.49
CA GLU A 276 9.84 -13.40 43.06
C GLU A 276 9.66 -14.63 43.97
N GLN A 277 10.69 -15.03 44.72
CA GLN A 277 10.62 -16.17 45.66
C GLN A 277 10.01 -15.81 47.03
N GLU A 278 9.88 -14.52 47.37
CA GLU A 278 9.26 -14.09 48.63
C GLU A 278 7.74 -13.91 48.50
N LEU A 279 7.24 -13.58 47.30
CA LEU A 279 5.80 -13.44 47.04
C LEU A 279 5.08 -14.80 46.93
N VAL A 280 5.73 -15.82 46.37
CA VAL A 280 5.16 -17.18 46.27
C VAL A 280 5.04 -17.86 47.64
N LYS A 281 5.98 -17.63 48.56
CA LYS A 281 5.90 -18.15 49.95
C LYS A 281 4.83 -17.47 50.82
N LYS A 282 4.43 -16.23 50.51
CA LYS A 282 3.37 -15.51 51.24
C LYS A 282 1.96 -15.88 50.77
N LEU A 283 1.80 -16.42 49.56
CA LEU A 283 0.50 -16.86 49.02
C LEU A 283 0.12 -18.30 49.41
N GLU A 284 1.08 -19.19 49.68
CA GLU A 284 0.79 -20.57 50.13
C GLU A 284 0.45 -20.70 51.63
N ALA A 285 0.67 -19.65 52.43
CA ALA A 285 0.38 -19.67 53.87
C ALA A 285 -1.05 -19.22 54.26
N THR A 286 -1.91 -18.86 53.29
CA THR A 286 -3.26 -18.29 53.57
C THR A 286 -4.41 -19.19 53.11
N THR A 287 -4.20 -20.49 52.93
CA THR A 287 -5.31 -21.43 52.63
C THR A 287 -5.17 -22.74 53.39
N ILE A 288 -5.23 -22.69 54.74
CA ILE A 288 -5.83 -23.75 55.57
C ILE A 288 -6.37 -23.11 56.86
N ASN A 289 -7.69 -22.84 56.88
CA ASN A 289 -8.65 -23.16 57.95
C ASN A 289 -10.00 -22.51 57.66
#